data_AF-A0A199W283-F1
#
_entry.id   AF-A0A199W283-F1
#
_cell.length_a   1.000
_cell.length_b   1.000
_cell.length_c   1.000
_cell.angle_alpha   90.00
_cell.angle_beta   90.00
_cell.angle_gamma   90.00
#
_symmetry.space_group_name_H-M   'P 1'
#
loop_
_entity.id
_entity.type
_entity.pdbx_description
1 polymer ?
#
loop_
_entity_poly.entity_id
_entity_poly.type
_entity_poly.pdbx_seq_one_letter_code
_entity_poly.pdbx_strand_id
1 'polypeptide(L)'
;MSAAAAAGDTSGSVWAELRLADAGDVPHIHRLIRQMAEFERLTHLFSATEASLASSLFPSPSPPPPFLSFTVLILDLLPHPPQAPQTLKPLPIPPISRRIDLPSPVPDPDAAAFASSRGGGGVVAGFLLCFPNYSTFLAKPGIYVEDIFVRAPWRRRGLGRMMLAAVAAQAARMGMGRVEWCVLDWNAAAIDFYKQMGADVLPMWRICRLAGPALDAYAEAEEEEQPQQEN
;
A
#
# COMPACT_ATOMS: atom_id res chain seq x y z
N MET A 1 -36.62 -5.23 17.26
CA MET A 1 -36.71 -5.22 15.79
C MET A 1 -35.29 -5.21 15.26
N SER A 2 -34.88 -6.31 14.63
CA SER A 2 -33.52 -6.56 14.16
C SER A 2 -33.33 -5.96 12.77
N ALA A 3 -32.35 -5.08 12.60
CA ALA A 3 -31.90 -4.63 11.29
C ALA A 3 -30.77 -5.57 10.83
N ALA A 4 -31.12 -6.57 10.04
CA ALA A 4 -30.14 -7.35 9.30
C ALA A 4 -29.52 -6.44 8.23
N ALA A 5 -28.20 -6.22 8.32
CA ALA A 5 -27.43 -5.57 7.27
C ALA A 5 -27.55 -6.45 6.01
N ALA A 6 -28.25 -5.94 4.99
CA ALA A 6 -28.35 -6.60 3.70
C ALA A 6 -26.93 -6.74 3.12
N ALA A 7 -26.56 -7.96 2.74
CA ALA A 7 -25.35 -8.25 1.98
C ALA A 7 -25.34 -7.32 0.75
N GLY A 8 -24.36 -6.42 0.70
CA GLY A 8 -24.37 -5.23 -0.14
C GLY A 8 -24.14 -5.55 -1.61
N ASP A 9 -25.21 -5.90 -2.31
CA ASP A 9 -25.22 -5.99 -3.77
C ASP A 9 -25.24 -4.57 -4.35
N THR A 10 -24.06 -4.06 -4.75
CA THR A 10 -23.92 -2.68 -5.26
C THR A 10 -24.22 -2.64 -6.75
N SER A 11 -25.49 -2.50 -7.14
CA SER A 11 -25.85 -2.19 -8.53
C SER A 11 -25.64 -0.70 -8.82
N GLY A 12 -25.04 -0.32 -9.96
CA GLY A 12 -24.93 1.07 -10.40
C GLY A 12 -23.50 1.58 -10.53
N SER A 13 -23.14 2.65 -9.83
CA SER A 13 -21.79 3.22 -9.83
C SER A 13 -21.29 3.43 -8.41
N VAL A 14 -20.00 3.18 -8.17
CA VAL A 14 -19.33 3.47 -6.89
C VAL A 14 -18.26 4.55 -7.07
N TRP A 15 -17.93 5.24 -6.00
CA TRP A 15 -16.83 6.20 -5.98
C TRP A 15 -15.61 5.57 -5.33
N ALA A 16 -14.56 5.38 -6.12
CA ALA A 16 -13.25 5.06 -5.60
C ALA A 16 -12.59 6.33 -5.09
N GLU A 17 -12.24 6.36 -3.81
CA GLU A 17 -11.46 7.42 -3.18
C GLU A 17 -10.13 6.85 -2.70
N LEU A 18 -9.04 7.45 -3.16
CA LEU A 18 -7.69 7.17 -2.67
C LEU A 18 -7.26 8.27 -1.72
N ARG A 19 -6.89 7.91 -0.51
CA ARG A 19 -6.53 8.84 0.57
C ARG A 19 -5.31 8.38 1.35
N LEU A 20 -4.70 9.30 2.09
CA LEU A 20 -3.74 8.93 3.12
C LEU A 20 -4.42 8.09 4.21
N ALA A 21 -3.71 7.05 4.64
CA ALA A 21 -4.06 6.27 5.81
C ALA A 21 -3.74 7.03 7.10
N ASP A 22 -4.44 6.69 8.17
CA ASP A 22 -4.10 7.07 9.54
C ASP A 22 -4.06 5.84 10.46
N ALA A 23 -3.71 6.05 11.73
CA ALA A 23 -3.58 4.96 12.71
C ALA A 23 -4.88 4.16 12.89
N GLY A 24 -6.06 4.74 12.60
CA GLY A 24 -7.34 4.05 12.64
C GLY A 24 -7.51 3.01 11.53
N ASP A 25 -6.70 3.06 10.47
CA ASP A 25 -6.75 2.11 9.36
C ASP A 25 -5.87 0.87 9.59
N VAL A 26 -5.08 0.81 10.68
CA VAL A 26 -4.17 -0.31 10.97
C VAL A 26 -4.86 -1.68 10.92
N PRO A 27 -6.07 -1.88 11.49
CA PRO A 27 -6.76 -3.16 11.39
C PRO A 27 -7.09 -3.55 9.94
N HIS A 28 -7.45 -2.59 9.09
CA HIS A 28 -7.71 -2.84 7.67
C HIS A 28 -6.44 -3.13 6.90
N ILE A 29 -5.36 -2.38 7.16
CA ILE A 29 -4.04 -2.61 6.55
C ILE A 29 -3.56 -4.03 6.89
N HIS A 30 -3.64 -4.45 8.15
CA HIS A 30 -3.27 -5.79 8.58
C HIS A 30 -4.04 -6.89 7.82
N ARG A 31 -5.37 -6.76 7.73
CA ARG A 31 -6.22 -7.70 6.98
C ARG A 31 -5.90 -7.73 5.49
N LEU A 32 -5.62 -6.57 4.89
CA LEU A 32 -5.25 -6.48 3.47
C LEU A 32 -3.89 -7.14 3.19
N ILE A 33 -2.89 -6.91 4.05
CA ILE A 33 -1.58 -7.58 3.93
C ILE A 33 -1.76 -9.10 4.06
N ARG A 34 -2.61 -9.56 4.98
CA ARG A 34 -2.94 -10.99 5.09
C ARG A 34 -3.59 -11.55 3.82
N GLN A 35 -4.61 -10.87 3.26
CA GLN A 35 -5.24 -11.30 2.00
C GLN A 35 -4.25 -11.28 0.82
N MET A 36 -3.30 -10.35 0.81
CA MET A 36 -2.22 -10.30 -0.17
C MET A 36 -1.27 -11.50 -0.02
N ALA A 37 -0.83 -11.80 1.21
CA ALA A 37 0.01 -12.97 1.48
C ALA A 37 -0.70 -14.29 1.10
N GLU A 38 -2.02 -14.40 1.33
CA GLU A 38 -2.83 -15.54 0.87
C GLU A 38 -2.85 -15.63 -0.67
N PHE A 39 -3.07 -14.51 -1.37
CA PHE A 39 -3.06 -14.45 -2.82
C PHE A 39 -1.70 -14.83 -3.43
N GLU A 40 -0.61 -14.40 -2.80
CA GLU A 40 0.76 -14.67 -3.25
C GLU A 40 1.32 -16.01 -2.76
N ARG A 41 0.56 -16.74 -1.92
CA ARG A 41 0.99 -17.99 -1.27
C ARG A 41 2.19 -17.81 -0.33
N LEU A 42 2.27 -16.66 0.31
CA LEU A 42 3.35 -16.23 1.22
C LEU A 42 2.89 -16.11 2.69
N THR A 43 1.78 -16.73 3.07
CA THR A 43 1.27 -16.67 4.46
C THR A 43 2.25 -17.19 5.50
N HIS A 44 3.17 -18.08 5.12
CA HIS A 44 4.25 -18.57 5.99
C HIS A 44 5.29 -17.49 6.35
N LEU A 45 5.35 -16.38 5.60
CA LEU A 45 6.19 -15.21 5.91
C LEU A 45 5.42 -14.12 6.68
N PHE A 46 4.10 -14.25 6.82
CA PHE A 46 3.27 -13.22 7.44
C PHE A 46 3.32 -13.33 8.97
N SER A 47 4.14 -12.50 9.60
CA SER A 47 4.28 -12.39 11.05
C SER A 47 3.80 -11.04 11.62
N ALA A 48 3.38 -10.12 10.74
CA ALA A 48 2.95 -8.78 11.15
C ALA A 48 1.75 -8.84 12.10
N THR A 49 1.76 -7.98 13.10
CA THR A 49 0.64 -7.73 14.02
C THR A 49 0.15 -6.29 13.86
N GLU A 50 -1.10 -6.02 14.25
CA GLU A 50 -1.62 -4.65 14.28
C GLU A 50 -0.72 -3.72 15.12
N ALA A 51 -0.22 -4.19 16.27
CA ALA A 51 0.69 -3.42 17.12
C ALA A 51 2.02 -3.09 16.42
N SER A 52 2.63 -4.05 15.72
CA SER A 52 3.86 -3.80 14.95
C SER A 52 3.65 -2.84 13.77
N LEU A 53 2.50 -2.93 13.10
CA LEU A 53 2.18 -2.01 12.00
C LEU A 53 1.90 -0.60 12.54
N ALA A 54 1.19 -0.47 13.66
CA ALA A 54 0.96 0.81 14.30
C ALA A 54 2.27 1.49 14.71
N SER A 55 3.20 0.76 15.34
CA SER A 55 4.46 1.33 15.79
C SER A 55 5.39 1.73 14.64
N SER A 56 5.44 0.94 13.56
CA SER A 56 6.32 1.23 12.42
C SER A 56 5.74 2.25 11.44
N LEU A 57 4.45 2.16 11.11
CA LEU A 57 3.82 2.99 10.07
C LEU A 57 3.26 4.31 10.62
N PHE A 58 2.87 4.34 11.90
CA PHE A 58 2.24 5.50 12.54
C PHE A 58 2.84 5.82 13.93
N PRO A 59 4.15 6.10 14.02
CA PRO A 59 4.80 6.37 15.30
C PRO A 59 4.24 7.63 15.99
N SER A 60 4.15 7.58 17.32
CA SER A 60 3.66 8.65 18.21
C SER A 60 4.82 9.58 18.63
N PRO A 61 4.59 10.90 18.87
CA PRO A 61 3.32 11.63 18.91
C PRO A 61 2.80 12.07 17.54
N SER A 62 3.63 12.07 16.51
CA SER A 62 3.21 12.35 15.14
C SER A 62 4.04 11.58 14.13
N PRO A 63 3.41 10.94 13.13
CA PRO A 63 4.15 10.28 12.07
C PRO A 63 4.95 11.31 11.25
N PRO A 64 6.10 10.92 10.66
CA PRO A 64 6.84 11.81 9.77
C PRO A 64 6.03 12.15 8.51
N PRO A 65 6.44 13.17 7.75
CA PRO A 65 5.71 13.61 6.57
C PRO A 65 5.57 12.50 5.51
N PRO A 66 4.38 12.32 4.91
CA PRO A 66 4.19 11.38 3.80
C PRO A 66 5.18 11.64 2.66
N PHE A 67 5.57 10.56 1.97
CA PHE A 67 6.57 10.51 0.89
C PHE A 67 8.01 10.83 1.31
N LEU A 68 8.23 11.24 2.57
CA LEU A 68 9.55 11.34 3.21
C LEU A 68 9.77 10.25 4.27
N SER A 69 8.76 9.39 4.47
CA SER A 69 8.78 8.20 5.34
C SER A 69 7.83 7.14 4.77
N PHE A 70 7.65 6.04 5.52
CA PHE A 70 6.56 5.10 5.24
C PHE A 70 5.25 5.85 5.07
N THR A 71 4.56 5.53 3.97
CA THR A 71 3.33 6.17 3.54
C THR A 71 2.38 5.08 3.07
N VAL A 72 1.20 5.05 3.68
CA VAL A 72 0.13 4.14 3.26
C VAL A 72 -1.00 4.96 2.66
N LEU A 73 -1.50 4.50 1.51
CA LEU A 73 -2.74 4.98 0.90
C LEU A 73 -3.82 3.93 1.06
N ILE A 74 -5.01 4.34 1.46
CA ILE A 74 -6.22 3.51 1.50
C ILE A 74 -7.09 3.82 0.30
N LEU A 75 -7.58 2.76 -0.33
CA LEU A 75 -8.59 2.81 -1.37
C LEU A 75 -9.96 2.46 -0.79
N ASP A 76 -10.80 3.47 -0.60
CA ASP A 76 -12.20 3.31 -0.21
C ASP A 76 -13.09 3.24 -1.45
N LEU A 77 -14.16 2.44 -1.38
CA LEU A 77 -15.28 2.45 -2.31
C LEU A 77 -16.52 2.95 -1.58
N LEU A 78 -17.04 4.08 -2.03
CA LEU A 78 -18.17 4.77 -1.42
C LEU A 78 -19.42 4.64 -2.30
N PRO A 79 -20.62 4.46 -1.71
CA PRO A 79 -21.88 4.43 -2.47
C PRO A 79 -22.32 5.83 -2.95
N HIS A 80 -21.67 6.88 -2.44
CA HIS A 80 -22.00 8.28 -2.72
C HIS A 80 -20.73 9.06 -3.08
N PRO A 81 -20.86 10.20 -3.77
CA PRO A 81 -19.72 11.07 -4.05
C PRO A 81 -18.99 11.43 -2.75
N PRO A 82 -17.64 11.38 -2.74
CA PRO A 82 -16.88 11.76 -1.56
C PRO A 82 -17.13 13.22 -1.23
N GLN A 83 -17.23 13.51 0.07
CA GLN A 83 -17.38 14.88 0.55
C GLN A 83 -16.04 15.59 0.46
N ALA A 84 -16.07 16.89 0.14
CA ALA A 84 -14.86 17.69 0.11
C ALA A 84 -14.16 17.65 1.49
N PRO A 85 -12.81 17.58 1.52
CA PRO A 85 -12.07 17.64 2.78
C PRO A 85 -12.45 18.90 3.55
N GLN A 86 -12.87 18.76 4.81
CA GLN A 86 -13.15 19.91 5.68
C GLN A 86 -11.87 20.55 6.24
N THR A 87 -10.69 20.10 5.81
CA THR A 87 -9.40 20.52 6.36
C THR A 87 -8.97 21.87 5.80
N LEU A 88 -8.66 22.83 6.69
CA LEU A 88 -8.13 24.14 6.33
C LEU A 88 -6.65 24.11 5.88
N LYS A 89 -5.92 23.03 6.16
CA LYS A 89 -4.50 22.86 5.76
C LYS A 89 -4.41 22.03 4.46
N PRO A 90 -3.51 22.40 3.52
CA PRO A 90 -3.28 21.59 2.32
C PRO A 90 -2.75 20.21 2.70
N LEU A 91 -3.37 19.17 2.17
CA LEU A 91 -2.88 17.79 2.31
C LEU A 91 -1.71 17.56 1.33
N PRO A 92 -0.68 16.79 1.71
CA PRO A 92 0.43 16.43 0.80
C PRO A 92 -0.07 15.76 -0.48
N ILE A 93 -1.07 14.88 -0.33
CA ILE A 93 -1.90 14.36 -1.41
C ILE A 93 -3.36 14.66 -1.05
N PRO A 94 -4.07 15.50 -1.82
CA PRO A 94 -5.52 15.59 -1.69
C PRO A 94 -6.16 14.27 -2.12
N PRO A 95 -7.29 13.85 -1.52
CA PRO A 95 -7.99 12.64 -1.94
C PRO A 95 -8.27 12.66 -3.44
N ILE A 96 -7.95 11.56 -4.11
CA ILE A 96 -8.19 11.39 -5.54
C ILE A 96 -9.41 10.52 -5.68
N SER A 97 -10.43 11.03 -6.36
CA SER A 97 -11.73 10.35 -6.47
C SER A 97 -12.10 10.08 -7.92
N ARG A 98 -12.61 8.89 -8.19
CA ARG A 98 -13.05 8.45 -9.52
C ARG A 98 -14.34 7.66 -9.41
N ARG A 99 -15.32 8.01 -10.24
CA ARG A 99 -16.52 7.18 -10.40
C ARG A 99 -16.19 5.93 -11.22
N ILE A 100 -16.67 4.78 -10.76
CA ILE A 100 -16.55 3.49 -11.41
C ILE A 100 -17.95 2.97 -11.70
N ASP A 101 -18.24 2.74 -12.97
CA ASP A 101 -19.50 2.15 -13.39
C ASP A 101 -19.42 0.63 -13.20
N LEU A 102 -20.41 0.05 -12.53
CA LEU A 102 -20.54 -1.38 -12.26
C LEU A 102 -21.65 -1.94 -13.15
N PRO A 103 -21.32 -2.67 -14.23
CA PRO A 103 -22.32 -3.18 -15.18
C PRO A 103 -23.27 -4.21 -14.54
N SER A 104 -22.81 -4.84 -13.46
CA SER A 104 -23.59 -5.71 -12.60
C SER A 104 -23.18 -5.49 -11.15
N PRO A 105 -24.03 -5.86 -10.19
CA PRO A 105 -23.63 -5.92 -8.81
C PRO A 105 -22.37 -6.77 -8.59
N VAL A 106 -21.55 -6.38 -7.62
CA VAL A 106 -20.29 -7.04 -7.28
C VAL A 106 -20.45 -7.74 -5.93
N PRO A 107 -20.48 -9.09 -5.88
CA PRO A 107 -20.49 -9.81 -4.63
C PRO A 107 -19.18 -9.59 -3.87
N ASP A 108 -19.27 -9.03 -2.68
CA ASP A 108 -18.15 -8.84 -1.76
C ASP A 108 -18.44 -9.58 -0.43
N PRO A 109 -17.98 -10.84 -0.28
CA PRO A 109 -18.25 -11.63 0.92
C PRO A 109 -17.59 -11.08 2.18
N ASP A 110 -16.49 -10.31 2.04
CA ASP A 110 -15.79 -9.73 3.19
C ASP A 110 -16.19 -8.26 3.44
N ALA A 111 -17.20 -7.73 2.75
CA ALA A 111 -17.60 -6.32 2.85
C ALA A 111 -17.78 -5.84 4.31
N ALA A 112 -18.36 -6.68 5.17
CA ALA A 112 -18.54 -6.37 6.59
C ALA A 112 -17.19 -6.27 7.34
N ALA A 113 -16.24 -7.16 7.04
CA ALA A 113 -14.90 -7.15 7.64
C ALA A 113 -14.04 -5.97 7.14
N PHE A 114 -14.40 -5.38 6.00
CA PHE A 114 -13.72 -4.23 5.40
C PHE A 114 -14.60 -2.97 5.36
N ALA A 115 -15.61 -2.86 6.21
CA ALA A 115 -16.40 -1.63 6.32
C ALA A 115 -15.47 -0.44 6.62
N SER A 116 -15.60 0.65 5.87
CA SER A 116 -14.71 1.81 5.98
C SER A 116 -14.82 2.47 7.35
N SER A 117 -13.67 2.77 7.96
CA SER A 117 -13.55 3.49 9.24
C SER A 117 -14.16 4.90 9.16
N ARG A 118 -14.30 5.47 7.95
CA ARG A 118 -14.89 6.79 7.71
C ARG A 118 -16.42 6.82 7.67
N GLY A 119 -17.07 5.66 7.80
CA GLY A 119 -18.53 5.55 7.77
C GLY A 119 -19.13 5.71 6.37
N GLY A 120 -20.42 6.06 6.30
CA GLY A 120 -21.11 6.31 5.02
C GLY A 120 -21.40 5.08 4.16
N GLY A 121 -21.30 3.87 4.73
CA GLY A 121 -21.57 2.62 4.02
C GLY A 121 -20.49 2.21 3.01
N GLY A 122 -19.30 2.84 3.07
CA GLY A 122 -18.18 2.49 2.20
C GLY A 122 -17.44 1.22 2.65
N VAL A 123 -16.64 0.67 1.75
CA VAL A 123 -15.74 -0.46 2.03
C VAL A 123 -14.31 -0.15 1.63
N VAL A 124 -13.36 -0.63 2.41
CA VAL A 124 -11.94 -0.63 2.05
C VAL A 124 -11.70 -1.71 1.00
N ALA A 125 -11.25 -1.30 -0.18
CA ALA A 125 -11.04 -2.18 -1.32
C ALA A 125 -9.57 -2.50 -1.61
N GLY A 126 -8.63 -1.75 -1.01
CA GLY A 126 -7.22 -1.96 -1.24
C GLY A 126 -6.34 -0.98 -0.49
N PHE A 127 -5.03 -1.16 -0.63
CA PHE A 127 -4.01 -0.27 -0.08
C PHE A 127 -2.77 -0.23 -0.98
N LEU A 128 -1.94 0.78 -0.72
CA LEU A 128 -0.59 0.89 -1.26
C LEU A 128 0.35 1.34 -0.14
N LEU A 129 1.49 0.67 0.04
CA LEU A 129 2.57 1.06 0.94
C LEU A 129 3.80 1.48 0.13
N CYS A 130 4.33 2.66 0.42
CA CYS A 130 5.56 3.15 -0.19
C CYS A 130 6.44 3.94 0.79
N PHE A 131 7.70 4.14 0.41
CA PHE A 131 8.71 4.88 1.19
C PHE A 131 9.78 5.49 0.27
N PRO A 132 10.53 6.51 0.72
CA PRO A 132 11.56 7.12 -0.11
C PRO A 132 12.75 6.18 -0.34
N ASN A 133 13.31 6.24 -1.54
CA ASN A 133 14.62 5.67 -1.86
C ASN A 133 15.53 6.74 -2.49
N TYR A 134 16.75 6.37 -2.89
CA TYR A 134 17.68 7.30 -3.52
C TYR A 134 18.36 6.69 -4.74
N SER A 135 18.57 7.49 -5.77
CA SER A 135 19.38 7.14 -6.93
C SER A 135 20.69 7.90 -6.87
N THR A 136 21.80 7.18 -6.69
CA THR A 136 23.14 7.76 -6.76
C THR A 136 23.51 8.21 -8.16
N PHE A 137 22.97 7.57 -9.20
CA PHE A 137 23.23 7.94 -10.59
C PHE A 137 22.50 9.21 -11.01
N LEU A 138 21.27 9.41 -10.52
CA LEU A 138 20.51 10.64 -10.77
C LEU A 138 20.81 11.75 -9.75
N ALA A 139 21.50 11.41 -8.66
CA ALA A 139 21.65 12.26 -7.46
C ALA A 139 20.29 12.81 -6.97
N LYS A 140 19.25 11.97 -6.99
CA LYS A 140 17.87 12.37 -6.67
C LYS A 140 17.18 11.35 -5.77
N PRO A 141 16.29 11.80 -4.86
CA PRO A 141 15.37 10.91 -4.17
C PRO A 141 14.39 10.27 -5.17
N GLY A 142 13.83 9.13 -4.78
CA GLY A 142 12.77 8.41 -5.47
C GLY A 142 11.75 7.86 -4.48
N ILE A 143 10.77 7.11 -4.98
CA ILE A 143 9.84 6.33 -4.16
C ILE A 143 9.99 4.85 -4.51
N TYR A 144 10.07 4.02 -3.49
CA TYR A 144 9.88 2.59 -3.62
C TYR A 144 8.47 2.21 -3.16
N VAL A 145 7.70 1.52 -4.01
CA VAL A 145 6.41 0.95 -3.66
C VAL A 145 6.65 -0.49 -3.23
N GLU A 146 6.44 -0.76 -1.94
CA GLU A 146 6.59 -2.10 -1.36
C GLU A 146 5.42 -2.98 -1.80
N ASP A 147 4.21 -2.52 -1.47
CA ASP A 147 2.99 -3.30 -1.66
C ASP A 147 1.94 -2.46 -2.39
N ILE A 148 1.26 -3.12 -3.33
CA ILE A 148 0.03 -2.63 -3.94
C ILE A 148 -0.97 -3.77 -4.04
N PHE A 149 -2.12 -3.60 -3.40
CA PHE A 149 -3.13 -4.65 -3.38
C PHE A 149 -4.53 -4.10 -3.54
N VAL A 150 -5.31 -4.77 -4.39
CA VAL A 150 -6.76 -4.59 -4.52
C VAL A 150 -7.42 -5.93 -4.22
N ARG A 151 -8.43 -5.92 -3.36
CA ARG A 151 -9.22 -7.09 -2.98
C ARG A 151 -9.88 -7.71 -4.21
N ALA A 152 -9.98 -9.03 -4.24
CA ALA A 152 -10.36 -9.80 -5.42
C ALA A 152 -11.67 -9.33 -6.12
N PRO A 153 -12.78 -9.03 -5.40
CA PRO A 153 -14.04 -8.61 -6.04
C PRO A 153 -13.90 -7.34 -6.89
N TRP A 154 -12.97 -6.45 -6.53
CA TRP A 154 -12.84 -5.11 -7.09
C TRP A 154 -11.75 -4.98 -8.16
N ARG A 155 -11.01 -6.07 -8.46
CA ARG A 155 -9.92 -6.07 -9.45
C ARG A 155 -10.42 -5.80 -10.88
N ARG A 156 -9.49 -5.55 -11.80
CA ARG A 156 -9.74 -5.32 -13.24
C ARG A 156 -10.63 -4.10 -13.57
N ARG A 157 -10.73 -3.14 -12.64
CA ARG A 157 -11.49 -1.88 -12.78
C ARG A 157 -10.61 -0.62 -12.81
N GLY A 158 -9.32 -0.80 -13.09
CA GLY A 158 -8.34 0.31 -13.15
C GLY A 158 -7.91 0.87 -11.79
N LEU A 159 -8.32 0.25 -10.68
CA LEU A 159 -7.99 0.67 -9.31
C LEU A 159 -6.48 0.64 -9.01
N GLY A 160 -5.78 -0.43 -9.41
CA GLY A 160 -4.33 -0.49 -9.25
C GLY A 160 -3.59 0.62 -10.02
N ARG A 161 -4.06 0.93 -11.24
CA ARG A 161 -3.56 2.06 -12.03
C ARG A 161 -3.80 3.39 -11.34
N MET A 162 -4.98 3.58 -10.75
CA MET A 162 -5.30 4.80 -10.00
C MET A 162 -4.34 5.00 -8.83
N MET A 163 -4.02 3.94 -8.08
CA MET A 163 -3.09 4.00 -6.95
C MET A 163 -1.65 4.29 -7.38
N LEU A 164 -1.11 3.53 -8.35
CA LEU A 164 0.25 3.77 -8.84
C LEU A 164 0.42 5.14 -9.50
N ALA A 165 -0.56 5.57 -10.30
CA ALA A 165 -0.51 6.88 -10.94
C ALA A 165 -0.52 8.02 -9.91
N ALA A 166 -1.22 7.87 -8.79
CA ALA A 166 -1.21 8.85 -7.71
C ALA A 166 0.19 9.01 -7.09
N VAL A 167 0.87 7.89 -6.81
CA VAL A 167 2.24 7.89 -6.28
C VAL A 167 3.23 8.47 -7.30
N ALA A 168 3.14 8.05 -8.57
CA ALA A 168 3.98 8.57 -9.64
C ALA A 168 3.79 10.09 -9.83
N ALA A 169 2.55 10.57 -9.83
CA ALA A 169 2.24 12.00 -9.93
C ALA A 169 2.77 12.79 -8.73
N GLN A 170 2.69 12.24 -7.51
CA GLN A 170 3.28 12.87 -6.33
C GLN A 170 4.81 12.93 -6.43
N ALA A 171 5.46 11.82 -6.77
CA ALA A 171 6.92 11.77 -6.93
C ALA A 171 7.39 12.80 -7.98
N ALA A 172 6.71 12.88 -9.12
CA ALA A 172 7.00 13.87 -10.15
C ALA A 172 6.83 15.31 -9.65
N ARG A 173 5.75 15.61 -8.91
CA ARG A 173 5.54 16.93 -8.29
C ARG A 173 6.61 17.29 -7.25
N MET A 174 7.17 16.29 -6.58
CA MET A 174 8.28 16.46 -5.62
C MET A 174 9.65 16.54 -6.29
N GLY A 175 9.74 16.44 -7.62
CA GLY A 175 11.01 16.46 -8.35
C GLY A 175 11.86 15.20 -8.15
N MET A 176 11.26 14.10 -7.68
CA MET A 176 11.92 12.82 -7.49
C MET A 176 12.28 12.18 -8.83
N GLY A 177 13.40 11.45 -8.86
CA GLY A 177 13.98 10.92 -10.09
C GLY A 177 13.30 9.65 -10.61
N ARG A 178 12.67 8.86 -9.74
CA ARG A 178 12.07 7.56 -10.11
C ARG A 178 11.04 7.07 -9.10
N VAL A 179 10.16 6.18 -9.57
CA VAL A 179 9.33 5.30 -8.74
C VAL A 179 9.66 3.86 -9.13
N GLU A 180 9.93 3.01 -8.14
CA GLU A 180 10.38 1.62 -8.33
C GLU A 180 9.56 0.65 -7.50
N TRP A 181 9.42 -0.58 -7.98
CA TRP A 181 8.76 -1.69 -7.28
C TRP A 181 9.21 -3.02 -7.89
N CYS A 182 8.97 -4.10 -7.17
CA CYS A 182 9.21 -5.45 -7.68
C CYS A 182 7.90 -6.08 -8.20
N VAL A 183 8.05 -7.01 -9.14
CA VAL A 183 6.97 -7.86 -9.64
C VAL A 183 7.47 -9.28 -9.72
N LEU A 184 6.63 -10.23 -9.32
CA LEU A 184 6.95 -11.65 -9.46
C LEU A 184 6.99 -12.01 -10.96
N ASP A 185 8.02 -12.74 -11.36
CA ASP A 185 8.34 -13.07 -12.76
C ASP A 185 7.21 -13.80 -13.49
N TRP A 186 6.43 -14.60 -12.76
CA TRP A 186 5.28 -15.33 -13.28
C TRP A 186 4.06 -14.43 -13.57
N ASN A 187 4.01 -13.20 -13.05
CA ASN A 187 2.83 -12.34 -13.15
C ASN A 187 2.83 -11.52 -14.46
N ALA A 188 2.73 -12.22 -15.59
CA ALA A 188 2.73 -11.62 -16.93
C ALA A 188 1.70 -10.49 -17.09
N ALA A 189 0.51 -10.65 -16.51
CA ALA A 189 -0.54 -9.64 -16.56
C ALA A 189 -0.15 -8.33 -15.85
N ALA A 190 0.57 -8.40 -14.72
CA ALA A 190 1.08 -7.22 -14.04
C ALA A 190 2.25 -6.60 -14.81
N ILE A 191 3.17 -7.42 -15.33
CA ILE A 191 4.30 -6.99 -16.16
C ILE A 191 3.82 -6.18 -17.37
N ASP A 192 2.85 -6.70 -18.13
CA ASP A 192 2.30 -6.01 -19.29
C ASP A 192 1.60 -4.70 -18.92
N PHE A 193 0.87 -4.71 -17.79
CA PHE A 193 0.25 -3.51 -17.25
C PHE A 193 1.29 -2.43 -16.90
N TYR A 194 2.40 -2.80 -16.26
CA TYR A 194 3.48 -1.86 -15.89
C TYR A 194 4.17 -1.29 -17.13
N LYS A 195 4.45 -2.12 -18.14
CA LYS A 195 4.98 -1.65 -19.43
C LYS A 195 4.05 -0.66 -20.13
N GLN A 196 2.75 -0.93 -20.15
CA GLN A 196 1.74 0.01 -20.69
C GLN A 196 1.64 1.32 -19.89
N MET A 197 2.09 1.34 -18.64
CA MET A 197 2.20 2.55 -17.83
C MET A 197 3.47 3.36 -18.15
N GLY A 198 4.41 2.80 -18.91
CA GLY A 198 5.70 3.39 -19.24
C GLY A 198 6.84 2.97 -18.31
N ALA A 199 6.65 1.92 -17.50
CA ALA A 199 7.71 1.39 -16.64
C ALA A 199 8.61 0.42 -17.43
N ASP A 200 9.92 0.57 -17.25
CA ASP A 200 10.90 -0.41 -17.69
C ASP A 200 10.98 -1.57 -16.69
N VAL A 201 10.92 -2.81 -17.20
CA VAL A 201 11.15 -4.00 -16.38
C VAL A 201 12.61 -4.41 -16.55
N LEU A 202 13.36 -4.49 -15.45
CA LEU A 202 14.80 -4.70 -15.45
C LEU A 202 15.16 -6.17 -15.15
N PRO A 203 15.19 -7.08 -16.17
CA PRO A 203 15.33 -8.52 -15.94
C PRO A 203 16.71 -8.93 -15.43
N MET A 204 17.72 -8.05 -15.55
CA MET A 204 19.07 -8.34 -15.06
C MET A 204 19.29 -8.02 -13.59
N TRP A 205 18.35 -7.30 -12.97
CA TRP A 205 18.44 -6.96 -11.56
C TRP A 205 17.86 -8.11 -10.74
N ARG A 206 18.50 -8.39 -9.60
CA ARG A 206 18.10 -9.45 -8.68
C ARG A 206 17.90 -8.82 -7.31
N ILE A 207 16.85 -9.25 -6.60
CA ILE A 207 16.64 -8.87 -5.22
C ILE A 207 17.57 -9.76 -4.37
N CYS A 208 18.50 -9.13 -3.65
CA CYS A 208 19.28 -9.80 -2.62
C CYS A 208 18.59 -9.60 -1.28
N ARG A 209 18.38 -10.68 -0.52
CA ARG A 209 17.72 -10.62 0.79
C ARG A 209 18.56 -11.37 1.82
N LEU A 210 18.96 -10.65 2.87
CA LEU A 210 19.53 -11.20 4.11
C LEU A 210 18.50 -10.96 5.22
N ALA A 211 18.05 -12.01 5.90
CA ALA A 211 16.96 -11.93 6.87
C ALA A 211 17.05 -13.04 7.93
N GLY A 212 16.37 -12.84 9.06
CA GLY A 212 16.32 -13.80 10.17
C GLY A 212 17.70 -14.08 10.77
N PRO A 213 17.99 -15.31 11.21
CA PRO A 213 19.24 -15.64 11.89
C PRO A 213 20.52 -15.26 11.13
N ALA A 214 20.48 -15.29 9.79
CA ALA A 214 21.61 -14.91 8.96
C ALA A 214 21.89 -13.39 9.00
N LEU A 215 20.86 -12.56 9.20
CA LEU A 215 21.02 -11.13 9.47
C LEU A 215 21.44 -10.92 10.93
N ASP A 216 20.79 -11.61 11.87
CA ASP A 216 21.02 -11.46 13.31
C ASP A 216 22.49 -11.77 13.69
N ALA A 217 23.13 -12.74 13.01
CA ALA A 217 24.53 -13.08 13.22
C ALA A 217 25.52 -11.92 12.99
N TYR A 218 25.17 -10.90 12.20
CA TYR A 218 26.02 -9.72 12.01
C TYR A 218 25.99 -8.75 13.19
N ALA A 219 25.00 -8.83 14.07
CA ALA A 219 24.96 -8.02 15.29
C ALA A 219 25.91 -8.57 16.37
N GLU A 220 26.16 -9.88 16.37
CA GLU A 220 26.98 -10.58 17.37
C GLU A 220 28.47 -10.63 16.96
N ALA A 221 28.78 -10.53 15.66
CA ALA A 221 30.14 -10.69 15.13
C ALA A 221 31.11 -9.52 15.43
N GLU A 222 30.64 -8.34 15.85
CA GLU A 222 31.52 -7.20 16.16
C GLU A 222 32.19 -7.29 17.56
N GLU A 223 31.80 -8.24 18.41
CA GLU A 223 32.33 -8.35 19.77
C GLU A 223 33.61 -9.22 19.90
N GLU A 224 33.96 -10.04 18.89
CA GLU A 224 35.08 -11.00 18.99
C GLU A 224 36.44 -10.50 18.42
N GLU A 225 36.50 -9.33 17.75
CA GLU A 225 37.73 -8.81 17.11
C GLU A 225 38.49 -7.73 17.93
N GLN A 226 38.50 -7.80 19.27
CA GLN A 226 39.49 -7.05 20.06
C GLN A 226 40.73 -7.93 20.33
N PRO A 227 41.85 -7.74 19.60
CA PRO A 227 43.07 -8.47 19.91
C PRO A 227 43.58 -8.10 21.30
N GLN A 228 43.78 -9.12 22.13
CA GLN A 228 44.54 -9.04 23.37
C GLN A 228 45.90 -8.41 23.07
N GLN A 229 46.09 -7.19 23.56
CA GLN A 229 47.38 -6.53 23.56
C GLN A 229 48.25 -7.25 24.61
N GLU A 230 49.00 -8.26 24.18
CA GLU A 230 50.04 -8.90 24.99
C GLU A 230 51.25 -7.97 25.11
N ASN A 231 51.48 -7.55 26.38
CA ASN A 231 52.70 -7.07 27.05
C ASN A 231 53.92 -6.61 26.24
#